data_AF-A0A0G4FBQ9-F1
#
_entry.id   AF-A0A0G4FBQ9-F1
#
_cell.length_a   1.000
_cell.length_b   1.000
_cell.length_c   1.000
_cell.angle_alpha   90.00
_cell.angle_beta   90.00
_cell.angle_gamma   90.00
#
_symmetry.space_group_name_H-M   'P 1'
#
loop_
_entity.id
_entity.type
_entity.pdbx_description
1 polymer ?
#
loop_
_entity_poly.entity_id
_entity_poly.type
_entity_poly.pdbx_seq_one_letter_code
_entity_poly.pdbx_strand_id
1 'polypeptide(L)'
;MVMMMKCGAVACCLALLAACVPLAAANQCRIREEAHPHCPPGFMYDQAANKCLKPFRHVPHYYCADQGYAVEGDMCAKNQYADLIKYCRAEYQDATLLSETCLVTVTVPPANSCPPGYRLTEDGSRCFSKCEYSGRIVYCPVKPYCPDGTMDEDTQQCKMFHSHPVDFTCPLGFKICDAKCVLKHYAERLHSCPDGFEFKRGAELPPVLGVGPAEETCIRCDHAPVMYHCNRGDLQWINSKPVCCVSRGCSGGHCGLHRE
;
A
#
# COMPACT_ATOMS: atom_id res chain seq x y z
N MET A 1 63.05 -72.25 19.70
CA MET A 1 63.73 -71.17 18.94
C MET A 1 63.72 -69.94 19.84
N VAL A 2 64.67 -69.75 20.75
CA VAL A 2 66.06 -69.27 20.50
C VAL A 2 65.98 -67.94 19.74
N MET A 3 66.19 -66.79 20.38
CA MET A 3 67.51 -66.33 20.80
C MET A 3 67.48 -65.39 22.01
N MET A 4 68.42 -65.62 22.92
CA MET A 4 68.85 -64.75 24.00
C MET A 4 69.88 -63.73 23.49
N MET A 5 70.07 -62.60 24.20
CA MET A 5 71.36 -61.97 24.63
C MET A 5 71.05 -60.55 25.15
N LYS A 6 71.02 -60.29 26.47
CA LYS A 6 72.08 -60.10 27.48
C LYS A 6 72.79 -58.73 27.45
N CYS A 7 72.68 -58.08 28.61
CA CYS A 7 73.69 -57.31 29.37
C CYS A 7 74.20 -55.95 28.87
N GLY A 8 74.11 -54.98 29.78
CA GLY A 8 74.90 -53.75 29.78
C GLY A 8 74.50 -52.82 30.95
N ALA A 9 74.88 -53.18 32.17
CA ALA A 9 74.79 -52.30 33.34
C ALA A 9 76.18 -51.73 33.63
N VAL A 10 76.39 -50.41 33.53
CA VAL A 10 77.49 -49.70 34.22
C VAL A 10 77.10 -48.23 34.50
N ALA A 11 77.15 -47.90 35.79
CA ALA A 11 77.54 -46.65 36.46
C ALA A 11 76.86 -45.30 36.12
N CYS A 12 76.09 -44.82 37.11
CA CYS A 12 76.46 -43.70 37.99
C CYS A 12 77.12 -42.47 37.32
N CYS A 13 76.32 -41.44 37.05
CA CYS A 13 76.76 -40.05 37.10
C CYS A 13 75.67 -39.20 37.76
N LEU A 14 75.87 -38.94 39.06
CA LEU A 14 75.28 -37.84 39.80
C LEU A 14 75.63 -36.53 39.09
N ALA A 15 74.65 -35.87 38.49
CA ALA A 15 74.76 -34.47 38.14
C ALA A 15 73.38 -33.81 38.27
N LEU A 16 73.21 -33.14 39.42
CA LEU A 16 72.25 -32.07 39.63
C LEU A 16 72.34 -31.07 38.47
N LEU A 17 71.41 -31.14 37.53
CA LEU A 17 71.08 -30.00 36.68
C LEU A 17 69.61 -29.71 36.87
N ALA A 18 69.41 -28.62 37.59
CA ALA A 18 68.19 -27.89 37.84
C ALA A 18 67.11 -28.17 36.80
N ALA A 19 65.97 -28.59 37.32
CA ALA A 19 64.70 -28.58 36.63
C ALA A 19 64.45 -27.16 36.07
N CYS A 20 64.81 -26.92 34.82
CA CYS A 20 64.08 -25.98 33.97
C CYS A 20 62.75 -26.66 33.63
N VAL A 21 61.86 -26.73 34.63
CA VAL A 21 60.43 -26.73 34.35
C VAL A 21 60.23 -25.46 33.55
N PRO A 22 59.76 -25.51 32.29
CA PRO A 22 59.28 -24.28 31.67
C PRO A 22 58.16 -23.84 32.60
N LEU A 23 58.36 -22.72 33.31
CA LEU A 23 57.25 -21.98 33.90
C LEU A 23 56.31 -21.77 32.72
N ALA A 24 55.28 -22.61 32.65
CA ALA A 24 54.09 -22.32 31.90
C ALA A 24 53.69 -20.94 32.39
N ALA A 25 53.91 -19.92 31.56
CA ALA A 25 53.48 -18.57 31.82
C ALA A 25 51.99 -18.68 32.10
N ALA A 26 51.64 -18.66 33.38
CA ALA A 26 50.27 -18.74 33.81
C ALA A 26 49.57 -17.52 33.18
N ASN A 27 48.52 -17.80 32.40
CA ASN A 27 47.54 -16.85 31.90
C ASN A 27 46.84 -16.12 33.07
N GLN A 28 47.58 -15.35 33.86
CA GLN A 28 47.09 -14.69 35.06
C GLN A 28 46.88 -13.21 34.79
N CYS A 29 46.00 -12.95 33.83
CA CYS A 29 45.35 -11.66 33.65
C CYS A 29 44.55 -11.31 34.91
N ARG A 30 45.13 -10.47 35.78
CA ARG A 30 44.62 -10.15 37.12
C ARG A 30 43.45 -9.17 37.11
N ILE A 31 43.43 -8.25 36.14
CA ILE A 31 42.30 -7.36 35.86
C ILE A 31 41.89 -7.60 34.41
N ARG A 32 40.61 -7.96 34.25
CA ARG A 32 39.99 -8.28 32.97
C ARG A 32 38.96 -7.20 32.67
N GLU A 33 39.23 -6.39 31.66
CA GLU A 33 38.23 -5.50 31.07
C GLU A 33 37.69 -6.15 29.79
N GLU A 34 36.44 -5.85 29.44
CA GLU A 34 35.84 -6.36 28.20
C GLU A 34 36.46 -5.66 26.99
N ALA A 35 36.85 -6.45 26.00
CA ALA A 35 37.37 -5.91 24.75
C ALA A 35 36.24 -5.31 23.92
N HIS A 36 36.47 -4.11 23.40
CA HIS A 36 35.45 -3.36 22.69
C HIS A 36 35.40 -3.82 21.22
N PRO A 37 34.25 -4.33 20.75
CA PRO A 37 34.12 -4.73 19.35
C PRO A 37 34.15 -3.49 18.46
N HIS A 38 34.86 -3.58 17.34
CA HIS A 38 34.94 -2.55 16.33
C HIS A 38 34.95 -3.18 14.94
N CYS A 39 34.28 -2.54 14.00
CA CYS A 39 34.16 -3.03 12.62
C CYS A 39 35.14 -2.31 11.68
N PRO A 40 35.59 -2.97 10.60
CA PRO A 40 36.39 -2.29 9.58
C PRO A 40 35.64 -1.07 9.00
N PRO A 41 36.36 -0.08 8.43
CA PRO A 41 35.74 1.09 7.84
C PRO A 41 34.62 0.73 6.85
N GLY A 42 33.44 1.33 7.05
CA GLY A 42 32.26 1.09 6.21
C GLY A 42 31.43 -0.13 6.57
N PHE A 43 31.75 -0.85 7.66
CA PHE A 43 30.90 -1.88 8.25
C PHE A 43 30.26 -1.39 9.54
N MET A 44 29.06 -1.88 9.80
CA MET A 44 28.25 -1.57 10.98
C MET A 44 28.22 -2.78 11.91
N TYR A 45 28.35 -2.55 13.21
CA TYR A 45 28.35 -3.62 14.20
C TYR A 45 26.92 -4.01 14.59
N ASP A 46 26.54 -5.25 14.28
CA ASP A 46 25.31 -5.86 14.79
C ASP A 46 25.60 -6.58 16.11
N GLN A 47 25.08 -6.00 17.20
CA GLN A 47 25.22 -6.53 18.55
C GLN A 47 24.49 -7.88 18.72
N ALA A 48 23.37 -8.08 18.03
CA ALA A 48 22.55 -9.29 18.20
C ALA A 48 23.23 -10.51 17.58
N ALA A 49 23.80 -10.35 16.38
CA ALA A 49 24.52 -11.43 15.70
C ALA A 49 26.02 -11.49 16.04
N ASN A 50 26.55 -10.48 16.76
CA ASN A 50 27.99 -10.27 16.98
C ASN A 50 28.79 -10.31 15.66
N LYS A 51 28.36 -9.52 14.68
CA LYS A 51 28.91 -9.50 13.31
C LYS A 51 29.03 -8.08 12.78
N CYS A 52 29.97 -7.87 11.86
CA CYS A 52 30.09 -6.63 11.11
C CYS A 52 29.37 -6.79 9.76
N LEU A 53 28.42 -5.91 9.48
CA LEU A 53 27.55 -5.94 8.30
C LEU A 53 27.74 -4.68 7.46
N LYS A 54 27.76 -4.82 6.14
CA LYS A 54 27.70 -3.70 5.20
C LYS A 54 26.55 -3.91 4.22
N PRO A 55 25.43 -3.18 4.36
CA PRO A 55 24.28 -3.37 3.49
C PRO A 55 24.46 -2.67 2.14
N PHE A 56 24.07 -3.36 1.08
CA PHE A 56 23.82 -2.80 -0.24
C PHE A 56 22.33 -2.89 -0.51
N ARG A 57 21.71 -1.78 -0.90
CA ARG A 57 20.25 -1.67 -1.06
C ARG A 57 19.90 -1.33 -2.50
N HIS A 58 18.86 -1.96 -3.00
CA HIS A 58 18.22 -1.65 -4.26
C HIS A 58 16.71 -1.58 -4.06
N VAL A 59 16.07 -0.74 -4.86
CA VAL A 59 14.60 -0.67 -4.89
C VAL A 59 14.08 -1.94 -5.56
N PRO A 60 13.11 -2.65 -4.95
CA PRO A 60 12.47 -3.79 -5.58
C PRO A 60 11.73 -3.36 -6.85
N HIS A 61 11.81 -4.20 -7.87
CA HIS A 61 11.00 -4.01 -9.07
C HIS A 61 9.65 -4.71 -8.88
N TYR A 62 8.58 -3.92 -8.80
CA TYR A 62 7.22 -4.44 -8.61
C TYR A 62 6.52 -4.67 -9.94
N TYR A 63 5.80 -5.77 -10.04
CA TYR A 63 5.05 -6.13 -11.25
C TYR A 63 3.83 -6.99 -10.93
N CYS A 64 2.96 -7.15 -11.93
CA CYS A 64 1.78 -7.98 -11.87
C CYS A 64 1.98 -9.25 -12.70
N ALA A 65 1.56 -10.40 -12.18
CA ALA A 65 1.62 -11.67 -12.93
C ALA A 65 0.65 -11.66 -14.11
N ASP A 66 -0.55 -11.14 -13.88
CA ASP A 66 -1.65 -11.19 -14.83
C ASP A 66 -1.63 -10.02 -15.81
N GLN A 67 -1.93 -10.33 -17.08
CA GLN A 67 -1.98 -9.32 -18.12
C GLN A 67 -3.13 -8.32 -17.94
N GLY A 68 -2.80 -7.04 -18.13
CA GLY A 68 -3.74 -5.93 -18.01
C GLY A 68 -4.01 -5.48 -16.57
N TYR A 69 -3.31 -6.04 -15.59
CA TYR A 69 -3.20 -5.45 -14.25
C TYR A 69 -2.04 -4.43 -14.23
N ALA A 70 -2.25 -3.34 -13.50
CA ALA A 70 -1.23 -2.34 -13.23
C ALA A 70 -0.96 -2.28 -11.72
N VAL A 71 0.27 -1.95 -11.35
CA VAL A 71 0.64 -1.78 -9.94
C VAL A 71 0.00 -0.48 -9.43
N GLU A 72 -0.94 -0.61 -8.50
CA GLU A 72 -1.59 0.49 -7.78
C GLU A 72 -1.28 0.33 -6.27
N GLY A 73 -0.25 1.04 -5.79
CA GLY A 73 0.19 0.91 -4.40
C GLY A 73 0.72 -0.51 -4.11
N ASP A 74 0.19 -1.15 -3.07
CA ASP A 74 0.59 -2.49 -2.59
C ASP A 74 -0.09 -3.67 -3.29
N MET A 75 -0.85 -3.39 -4.34
CA MET A 75 -1.59 -4.39 -5.07
C MET A 75 -1.58 -4.14 -6.57
N CYS A 76 -1.91 -5.18 -7.31
CA CYS A 76 -2.18 -5.09 -8.72
C CYS A 76 -3.67 -4.84 -8.92
N ALA A 77 -4.03 -3.81 -9.67
CA ALA A 77 -5.42 -3.48 -9.97
C ALA A 77 -5.69 -3.51 -11.47
N LYS A 78 -6.87 -4.00 -11.83
CA LYS A 78 -7.40 -3.95 -13.20
C LYS A 78 -8.78 -3.35 -13.19
N ASN A 79 -8.92 -2.26 -13.93
CA ASN A 79 -10.19 -1.55 -14.06
C ASN A 79 -10.96 -2.10 -15.26
N GLN A 80 -12.19 -2.55 -15.01
CA GLN A 80 -13.17 -2.86 -16.04
C GLN A 80 -14.18 -1.73 -16.11
N TYR A 81 -14.53 -1.31 -17.32
CA TYR A 81 -15.45 -0.21 -17.57
C TYR A 81 -16.74 -0.72 -18.19
N ALA A 82 -17.85 -0.12 -17.79
CA ALA A 82 -19.15 -0.29 -18.41
C ALA A 82 -19.83 1.07 -18.59
N ASP A 83 -20.79 1.11 -19.50
CA ASP A 83 -21.61 2.29 -19.72
C ASP A 83 -22.65 2.44 -18.61
N LEU A 84 -23.07 3.68 -18.37
CA LEU A 84 -24.15 3.99 -17.44
C LEU A 84 -25.48 3.50 -18.02
N ILE A 85 -26.26 2.80 -17.20
CA ILE A 85 -27.63 2.43 -17.53
C ILE A 85 -28.53 3.60 -17.20
N LYS A 86 -29.23 4.12 -18.21
CA LYS A 86 -30.18 5.22 -18.07
C LYS A 86 -31.56 4.69 -17.73
N TYR A 87 -32.25 5.34 -16.82
CA TYR A 87 -33.63 5.00 -16.47
C TYR A 87 -34.42 6.21 -15.99
N CYS A 88 -35.74 6.10 -16.07
CA CYS A 88 -36.66 7.08 -15.49
C CYS A 88 -37.05 6.63 -14.09
N ARG A 89 -37.06 7.56 -13.13
CA ARG A 89 -37.51 7.27 -11.76
C ARG A 89 -38.97 6.83 -11.77
N ALA A 90 -39.29 5.92 -10.85
CA ALA A 90 -40.65 5.42 -10.65
C ALA A 90 -41.65 6.51 -10.23
N GLU A 91 -41.18 7.67 -9.77
CA GLU A 91 -42.02 8.83 -9.47
C GLU A 91 -42.68 9.43 -10.72
N TYR A 92 -42.09 9.22 -11.90
CA TYR A 92 -42.62 9.63 -13.19
C TYR A 92 -43.42 8.46 -13.81
N GLN A 93 -44.63 8.21 -13.27
CA GLN A 93 -45.53 7.18 -13.81
C GLN A 93 -45.72 7.36 -15.33
N ASP A 94 -45.66 6.26 -16.08
CA ASP A 94 -45.76 6.22 -17.54
C ASP A 94 -44.71 7.07 -18.30
N ALA A 95 -43.58 7.40 -17.68
CA ALA A 95 -42.47 8.07 -18.36
C ALA A 95 -41.81 7.17 -19.40
N THR A 96 -41.64 7.70 -20.61
CA THR A 96 -40.89 7.04 -21.68
C THR A 96 -39.49 7.64 -21.78
N LEU A 97 -38.46 6.78 -21.78
CA LEU A 97 -37.07 7.20 -21.95
C LEU A 97 -36.79 7.56 -23.42
N LEU A 98 -36.56 8.83 -23.69
CA LEU A 98 -36.16 9.36 -25.00
C LEU A 98 -34.73 9.90 -24.92
N SER A 99 -33.78 9.04 -25.26
CA SER A 99 -32.33 9.31 -25.38
C SER A 99 -31.64 9.85 -24.11
N GLU A 100 -31.92 11.11 -23.76
CA GLU A 100 -31.36 11.85 -22.60
C GLU A 100 -32.45 12.45 -21.68
N THR A 101 -33.73 12.20 -21.98
CA THR A 101 -34.85 12.78 -21.22
C THR A 101 -35.93 11.75 -20.95
N CYS A 102 -36.60 11.88 -19.80
CA CYS A 102 -37.80 11.13 -19.46
C CYS A 102 -39.02 11.97 -19.81
N LEU A 103 -39.84 11.46 -20.74
CA LEU A 103 -41.04 12.16 -21.20
C LEU A 103 -42.28 11.57 -20.52
N VAL A 104 -42.99 12.39 -19.75
CA VAL A 104 -44.30 12.04 -19.18
C VAL A 104 -45.38 12.66 -20.05
N THR A 105 -46.33 11.84 -20.50
CA THR A 105 -47.50 12.32 -21.25
C THR A 105 -48.69 12.39 -20.31
N VAL A 106 -49.26 13.58 -20.15
CA VAL A 106 -50.45 13.80 -19.33
C VAL A 106 -51.61 14.16 -20.23
N THR A 107 -52.72 13.45 -20.08
CA THR A 107 -53.93 13.74 -20.85
C THR A 107 -54.90 14.57 -20.01
N VAL A 108 -55.30 15.73 -20.53
CA VAL A 108 -56.21 16.67 -19.86
C VAL A 108 -57.37 17.06 -20.77
N PRO A 109 -58.53 17.47 -20.20
CA PRO A 109 -59.64 17.97 -21.01
C PRO A 109 -59.27 19.25 -21.79
N PRO A 110 -59.83 19.46 -22.99
CA PRO A 110 -59.59 20.68 -23.76
C PRO A 110 -60.25 21.90 -23.13
N ALA A 111 -59.62 23.05 -23.31
CA ALA A 111 -60.19 24.34 -22.95
C ALA A 111 -61.15 24.81 -24.06
N ASN A 112 -62.18 25.56 -23.69
CA ASN A 112 -63.15 26.12 -24.63
C ASN A 112 -62.79 27.57 -24.98
N SER A 113 -62.68 27.87 -26.27
CA SER A 113 -62.49 29.24 -26.77
C SER A 113 -63.71 29.73 -27.54
N CYS A 114 -63.93 31.04 -27.50
CA CYS A 114 -64.97 31.72 -28.26
C CYS A 114 -64.39 32.56 -29.40
N PRO A 115 -65.13 32.72 -30.51
CA PRO A 115 -64.77 33.66 -31.58
C PRO A 115 -64.67 35.11 -31.05
N PRO A 116 -63.93 36.00 -31.74
CA PRO A 116 -63.84 37.41 -31.37
C PRO A 116 -65.23 38.05 -31.23
N GLY A 117 -65.46 38.80 -30.16
CA GLY A 117 -66.74 39.47 -29.89
C GLY A 117 -67.80 38.61 -29.18
N TYR A 118 -67.49 37.36 -28.86
CA TYR A 118 -68.32 36.48 -28.03
C TYR A 118 -67.68 36.24 -26.66
N ARG A 119 -68.51 36.00 -25.64
CA ARG A 119 -68.09 35.65 -24.28
C ARG A 119 -68.59 34.25 -23.94
N LEU A 120 -67.84 33.54 -23.11
CA LEU A 120 -68.22 32.21 -22.64
C LEU A 120 -69.35 32.34 -21.60
N THR A 121 -70.35 31.46 -21.67
CA THR A 121 -71.38 31.32 -20.62
C THR A 121 -70.76 30.87 -19.29
N GLU A 122 -71.40 31.15 -18.16
CA GLU A 122 -70.92 30.71 -16.82
C GLU A 122 -70.66 29.21 -16.75
N ASP A 123 -71.52 28.39 -17.39
CA ASP A 123 -71.37 26.93 -17.43
C ASP A 123 -70.30 26.44 -18.44
N GLY A 124 -69.62 27.35 -19.15
CA GLY A 124 -68.55 27.01 -20.09
C GLY A 124 -68.99 26.29 -21.38
N SER A 125 -70.29 26.06 -21.58
CA SER A 125 -70.82 25.19 -22.64
C SER A 125 -71.06 25.90 -23.98
N ARG A 126 -71.27 27.22 -23.98
CA ARG A 126 -71.59 28.00 -25.18
C ARG A 126 -70.91 29.36 -25.16
N CYS A 127 -70.79 29.94 -26.35
CA CYS A 127 -70.39 31.32 -26.53
C CYS A 127 -71.64 32.16 -26.82
N PHE A 128 -71.73 33.35 -26.22
CA PHE A 128 -72.82 34.28 -26.45
C PHE A 128 -72.31 35.70 -26.68
N SER A 129 -73.05 36.48 -27.46
CA SER A 129 -72.83 37.92 -27.62
C SER A 129 -74.17 38.63 -27.50
N LYS A 130 -74.19 39.76 -26.77
CA LYS A 130 -75.40 40.56 -26.55
C LYS A 130 -75.28 41.85 -27.34
N CYS A 131 -76.21 42.07 -28.26
CA CYS A 131 -76.31 43.35 -28.96
C CYS A 131 -76.74 44.44 -27.98
N GLU A 132 -75.92 45.48 -27.83
CA GLU A 132 -76.17 46.59 -26.91
C GLU A 132 -77.44 47.37 -27.28
N TYR A 133 -77.71 47.54 -28.57
CA TYR A 133 -78.84 48.32 -29.08
C TYR A 133 -80.19 47.59 -29.05
N SER A 134 -80.20 46.29 -29.32
CA SER A 134 -81.45 45.50 -29.43
C SER A 134 -81.69 44.56 -28.26
N GLY A 135 -80.72 44.40 -27.37
CA GLY A 135 -80.75 43.44 -26.26
C GLY A 135 -80.71 41.97 -26.69
N ARG A 136 -80.70 41.67 -28.01
CA ARG A 136 -80.74 40.30 -28.53
C ARG A 136 -79.45 39.55 -28.20
N ILE A 137 -79.59 38.31 -27.72
CA ILE A 137 -78.48 37.39 -27.45
C ILE A 137 -78.35 36.43 -28.62
N VAL A 138 -77.14 36.32 -29.18
CA VAL A 138 -76.78 35.35 -30.22
C VAL A 138 -75.81 34.33 -29.63
N TYR A 139 -76.06 33.05 -29.88
CA TYR A 139 -75.23 31.95 -29.41
C TYR A 139 -74.43 31.33 -30.55
N CYS A 140 -73.22 30.86 -30.24
CA CYS A 140 -72.39 30.07 -31.13
C CYS A 140 -71.74 28.91 -30.35
N PRO A 141 -71.37 27.81 -31.03
CA PRO A 141 -70.66 26.71 -30.40
C PRO A 141 -69.26 27.13 -29.94
N VAL A 142 -68.78 26.50 -28.87
CA VAL A 142 -67.40 26.62 -28.40
C VAL A 142 -66.45 25.88 -29.34
N LYS A 143 -65.21 26.35 -29.46
CA LYS A 143 -64.14 25.62 -30.15
C LYS A 143 -63.16 25.07 -29.10
N PRO A 144 -63.00 23.74 -28.99
CA PRO A 144 -62.01 23.16 -28.09
C PRO A 144 -60.60 23.48 -28.59
N TYR A 145 -59.70 23.76 -27.66
CA TYR A 145 -58.30 24.00 -27.93
C TYR A 145 -57.43 23.56 -26.74
N CYS A 146 -56.15 23.27 -27.02
CA CYS A 146 -55.16 22.91 -26.02
C CYS A 146 -54.19 24.08 -25.86
N PRO A 147 -54.13 24.73 -24.68
CA PRO A 147 -53.20 25.84 -24.46
C PRO A 147 -51.73 25.38 -24.47
N ASP A 148 -51.43 24.28 -23.79
CA ASP A 148 -50.05 23.79 -23.56
C ASP A 148 -49.84 22.35 -24.08
N GLY A 149 -50.41 22.03 -25.24
CA GLY A 149 -50.29 20.67 -25.78
C GLY A 149 -50.93 20.50 -27.15
N THR A 150 -51.13 19.24 -27.52
CA THR A 150 -51.69 18.87 -28.82
C THR A 150 -53.03 18.18 -28.62
N MET A 151 -54.01 18.51 -29.46
CA MET A 151 -55.31 17.83 -29.43
C MET A 151 -55.17 16.46 -30.10
N ASP A 152 -55.56 15.42 -29.39
CA ASP A 152 -55.65 14.07 -29.90
C ASP A 152 -56.96 13.91 -30.69
N GLU A 153 -56.85 13.58 -31.98
CA GLU A 153 -58.02 13.56 -32.89
C GLU A 153 -59.00 12.44 -32.52
N ASP A 154 -58.51 11.31 -32.00
CA ASP A 154 -59.31 10.12 -31.68
C ASP A 154 -60.10 10.30 -30.38
N THR A 155 -59.45 10.85 -29.35
CA THR A 155 -60.03 10.98 -28.01
C THR A 155 -60.63 12.36 -27.73
N GLN A 156 -60.35 13.35 -28.57
CA GLN A 156 -60.71 14.77 -28.34
C GLN A 156 -60.18 15.30 -26.99
N GLN A 157 -59.04 14.78 -26.53
CA GLN A 157 -58.37 15.22 -25.31
C GLN A 157 -57.03 15.90 -25.63
N CYS A 158 -56.56 16.76 -24.73
CA CYS A 158 -55.27 17.40 -24.86
C CYS A 158 -54.17 16.54 -24.28
N LYS A 159 -53.14 16.24 -25.07
CA LYS A 159 -51.91 15.60 -24.62
C LYS A 159 -50.86 16.67 -24.33
N MET A 160 -50.40 16.72 -23.09
CA MET A 160 -49.30 17.56 -22.63
C MET A 160 -48.08 16.70 -22.39
N PHE A 161 -46.90 17.28 -22.61
CA PHE A 161 -45.62 16.58 -22.46
C PHE A 161 -44.75 17.30 -21.44
N HIS A 162 -44.33 16.57 -20.40
CA HIS A 162 -43.38 17.07 -19.40
C HIS A 162 -42.05 16.34 -19.54
N SER A 163 -40.96 17.09 -19.64
CA SER A 163 -39.61 16.55 -19.71
C SER A 163 -38.96 16.56 -18.32
N HIS A 164 -38.40 15.42 -17.94
CA HIS A 164 -37.67 15.22 -16.70
C HIS A 164 -36.24 14.73 -17.00
N PRO A 165 -35.28 15.02 -16.11
CA PRO A 165 -33.92 14.49 -16.23
C PRO A 165 -33.92 12.97 -16.06
N VAL A 166 -32.99 12.30 -16.74
CA VAL A 166 -32.73 10.87 -16.59
C VAL A 166 -31.86 10.61 -15.37
N ASP A 167 -32.04 9.44 -14.75
CA ASP A 167 -31.13 8.94 -13.73
C ASP A 167 -30.23 7.84 -14.29
N PHE A 168 -29.13 7.61 -13.58
CA PHE A 168 -28.10 6.68 -13.98
C PHE A 168 -27.87 5.65 -12.89
N THR A 169 -27.69 4.41 -13.32
CA THR A 169 -27.26 3.31 -12.45
C THR A 169 -26.19 2.49 -13.15
N CYS A 170 -25.41 1.75 -12.37
CA CYS A 170 -24.41 0.84 -12.91
C CYS A 170 -24.94 -0.60 -12.97
N PRO A 171 -24.42 -1.41 -13.92
CA PRO A 171 -24.62 -2.85 -13.90
C PRO A 171 -24.19 -3.47 -12.57
N LEU A 172 -24.72 -4.65 -12.26
CA LEU A 172 -24.43 -5.35 -11.00
C LEU A 172 -22.91 -5.49 -10.78
N GLY A 173 -22.45 -5.07 -9.61
CA GLY A 173 -21.04 -5.15 -9.20
C GLY A 173 -20.20 -3.92 -9.58
N PHE A 174 -20.63 -3.10 -10.53
CA PHE A 174 -19.93 -1.88 -10.90
C PHE A 174 -20.30 -0.72 -9.97
N LYS A 175 -19.37 0.22 -9.78
CA LYS A 175 -19.60 1.47 -9.03
C LYS A 175 -19.48 2.66 -9.97
N ILE A 176 -20.29 3.69 -9.72
CA ILE A 176 -20.18 4.95 -10.46
C ILE A 176 -18.88 5.65 -10.02
N CYS A 177 -18.01 5.94 -10.98
CA CYS A 177 -16.85 6.80 -10.81
C CYS A 177 -16.87 7.83 -11.96
N ASP A 178 -17.06 9.10 -11.60
CA ASP A 178 -17.29 10.20 -12.54
C ASP A 178 -18.47 9.91 -13.49
N ALA A 179 -18.19 9.81 -14.79
CA ALA A 179 -19.18 9.57 -15.84
C ALA A 179 -19.19 8.12 -16.35
N LYS A 180 -18.58 7.17 -15.62
CA LYS A 180 -18.46 5.77 -16.04
C LYS A 180 -18.70 4.81 -14.88
N CYS A 181 -19.10 3.59 -15.23
CA CYS A 181 -19.16 2.48 -14.29
C CYS A 181 -17.81 1.78 -14.26
N VAL A 182 -17.22 1.63 -13.06
CA VAL A 182 -15.92 0.99 -12.86
C VAL A 182 -16.07 -0.19 -11.91
N LEU A 183 -15.52 -1.33 -12.31
CA LEU A 183 -15.31 -2.50 -11.46
C LEU A 183 -13.81 -2.75 -11.34
N LYS A 184 -13.28 -2.67 -10.12
CA LYS A 184 -11.88 -2.94 -9.82
C LYS A 184 -11.69 -4.41 -9.46
N HIS A 185 -10.77 -5.07 -10.15
CA HIS A 185 -10.26 -6.39 -9.77
C HIS A 185 -8.89 -6.22 -9.14
N TYR A 186 -8.62 -6.99 -8.08
CA TYR A 186 -7.35 -6.93 -7.34
C TYR A 186 -6.61 -8.26 -7.44
N ALA A 187 -5.30 -8.17 -7.57
CA ALA A 187 -4.38 -9.29 -7.57
C ALA A 187 -3.16 -8.94 -6.70
N GLU A 188 -2.41 -9.98 -6.31
CA GLU A 188 -1.19 -9.80 -5.54
C GLU A 188 -0.11 -9.10 -6.37
N ARG A 189 0.58 -8.14 -5.74
CA ARG A 189 1.76 -7.49 -6.30
C ARG A 189 2.96 -8.41 -6.10
N LEU A 190 3.66 -8.71 -7.20
CA LEU A 190 4.91 -9.46 -7.17
C LEU A 190 6.10 -8.51 -7.15
N HIS A 191 7.25 -9.05 -6.74
CA HIS A 191 8.51 -8.32 -6.64
C HIS A 191 9.65 -9.12 -7.26
N SER A 192 10.62 -8.42 -7.84
CA SER A 192 11.90 -8.99 -8.25
C SER A 192 13.05 -8.10 -7.79
N CYS A 193 14.17 -8.74 -7.47
CA CYS A 193 15.41 -8.08 -7.09
C CYS A 193 16.48 -8.29 -8.16
N PRO A 194 17.45 -7.36 -8.29
CA PRO A 194 18.64 -7.60 -9.11
C PRO A 194 19.41 -8.83 -8.64
N ASP A 195 20.16 -9.44 -9.55
CA ASP A 195 20.96 -10.62 -9.26
C ASP A 195 21.87 -10.42 -8.04
N GLY A 196 21.83 -11.39 -7.11
CA GLY A 196 22.59 -11.35 -5.87
C GLY A 196 21.97 -10.54 -4.73
N PHE A 197 20.79 -9.94 -4.92
CA PHE A 197 20.02 -9.29 -3.85
C PHE A 197 18.81 -10.14 -3.45
N GLU A 198 18.49 -10.12 -2.16
CA GLU A 198 17.29 -10.76 -1.63
C GLU A 198 16.24 -9.73 -1.26
N PHE A 199 14.97 -10.04 -1.55
CA PHE A 199 13.86 -9.23 -1.06
C PHE A 199 13.69 -9.45 0.45
N LYS A 200 13.65 -8.36 1.22
CA LYS A 200 13.41 -8.37 2.66
C LYS A 200 12.48 -7.24 3.06
N ARG A 201 11.64 -7.50 4.05
CA ARG A 201 10.89 -6.47 4.76
C ARG A 201 11.73 -5.95 5.92
N GLY A 202 11.68 -4.66 6.19
CA GLY A 202 12.51 -4.05 7.23
C GLY A 202 12.25 -4.59 8.63
N ALA A 203 11.04 -5.09 8.91
CA ALA A 203 10.73 -5.80 10.15
C ALA A 203 11.56 -7.09 10.36
N GLU A 204 12.09 -7.68 9.28
CA GLU A 204 12.91 -8.90 9.31
C GLU A 204 14.41 -8.58 9.40
N LEU A 205 14.80 -7.30 9.30
CA LEU A 205 16.20 -6.88 9.23
C LEU A 205 16.70 -6.30 10.56
N PRO A 206 18.01 -6.46 10.87
CA PRO A 206 18.61 -5.79 12.01
C PRO A 206 18.42 -4.26 11.94
N PRO A 207 18.03 -3.59 13.04
CA PRO A 207 17.83 -2.14 13.04
C PRO A 207 19.07 -1.34 12.61
N VAL A 208 20.26 -1.90 12.81
CA VAL A 208 21.53 -1.30 12.40
C VAL A 208 21.64 -1.11 10.88
N LEU A 209 20.83 -1.79 10.06
CA LEU A 209 20.85 -1.63 8.61
C LEU A 209 20.07 -0.41 8.11
N GLY A 210 19.38 0.31 9.00
CA GLY A 210 18.68 1.56 8.67
C GLY A 210 17.52 1.37 7.70
N VAL A 211 16.84 0.21 7.76
CA VAL A 211 15.62 -0.07 6.99
C VAL A 211 14.43 0.06 7.92
N GLY A 212 13.43 0.87 7.54
CA GLY A 212 12.24 1.08 8.36
C GLY A 212 11.38 -0.18 8.47
N PRO A 213 10.62 -0.40 9.56
CA PRO A 213 9.87 -1.65 9.76
C PRO A 213 8.81 -1.94 8.68
N ALA A 214 8.24 -0.90 8.07
CA ALA A 214 7.28 -0.99 6.97
C ALA A 214 7.93 -0.87 5.58
N GLU A 215 9.25 -0.73 5.52
CA GLU A 215 9.97 -0.57 4.26
C GLU A 215 10.27 -1.93 3.62
N GLU A 216 10.13 -2.00 2.30
CA GLU A 216 10.48 -3.16 1.48
C GLU A 216 11.71 -2.83 0.64
N THR A 217 12.74 -3.67 0.68
CA THR A 217 14.00 -3.41 -0.03
C THR A 217 14.60 -4.71 -0.56
N CYS A 218 15.28 -4.62 -1.69
CA CYS A 218 16.25 -5.63 -2.11
C CYS A 218 17.55 -5.33 -1.38
N ILE A 219 18.08 -6.30 -0.65
CA ILE A 219 19.26 -6.11 0.18
C ILE A 219 20.25 -7.26 0.01
N ARG A 220 21.54 -6.92 0.03
CA ARG A 220 22.66 -7.84 0.11
C ARG A 220 23.60 -7.34 1.19
N CYS A 221 24.01 -8.22 2.10
CA CYS A 221 24.88 -7.85 3.22
C CYS A 221 26.25 -8.50 3.07
N ASP A 222 27.28 -7.68 2.93
CA ASP A 222 28.66 -8.15 3.06
C ASP A 222 29.00 -8.28 4.54
N HIS A 223 29.79 -9.30 4.88
CA HIS A 223 30.17 -9.60 6.26
C HIS A 223 31.67 -9.42 6.45
N ALA A 224 32.07 -8.92 7.61
CA ALA A 224 33.45 -8.84 8.03
C ALA A 224 33.64 -9.45 9.43
N PRO A 225 34.85 -9.96 9.73
CA PRO A 225 35.18 -10.37 11.09
C PRO A 225 35.13 -9.17 12.04
N VAL A 226 34.61 -9.39 13.25
CA VAL A 226 34.63 -8.41 14.33
C VAL A 226 36.06 -8.27 14.84
N MET A 227 36.57 -7.05 14.85
CA MET A 227 37.86 -6.74 15.49
C MET A 227 37.63 -6.29 16.92
N TYR A 228 38.62 -6.46 17.77
CA TYR A 228 38.53 -6.06 19.17
C TYR A 228 39.68 -5.11 19.50
N HIS A 229 39.38 -4.09 20.29
CA HIS A 229 40.39 -3.17 20.81
C HIS A 229 40.22 -2.97 22.31
N CYS A 230 41.31 -2.55 22.95
CA CYS A 230 41.35 -2.26 24.37
C CYS A 230 41.55 -0.77 24.56
N ASN A 231 40.71 -0.12 25.37
CA ASN A 231 40.95 1.26 25.79
C ASN A 231 42.19 1.37 26.68
N ARG A 232 42.48 0.30 27.45
CA ARG A 232 43.66 0.16 28.32
C ARG A 232 44.14 -1.29 28.33
N GLY A 233 45.44 -1.48 28.46
CA GLY A 233 46.07 -2.81 28.53
C GLY A 233 46.15 -3.51 27.18
N ASP A 234 46.58 -4.77 27.21
CA ASP A 234 46.81 -5.58 26.01
C ASP A 234 45.66 -6.57 25.75
N LEU A 235 45.31 -6.74 24.48
CA LEU A 235 44.29 -7.70 24.05
C LEU A 235 44.84 -9.13 24.16
N GLN A 236 44.18 -9.98 24.96
CA GLN A 236 44.51 -11.40 25.11
C GLN A 236 43.28 -12.27 24.87
N TRP A 237 43.50 -13.50 24.40
CA TRP A 237 42.45 -14.48 24.18
C TRP A 237 42.48 -15.53 25.29
N ILE A 238 41.45 -15.52 26.15
CA ILE A 238 41.31 -16.46 27.27
C ILE A 238 40.04 -17.26 27.06
N ASN A 239 40.16 -18.58 26.93
CA ASN A 239 39.02 -19.49 26.65
C ASN A 239 38.19 -19.03 25.44
N SER A 240 38.86 -18.63 24.35
CA SER A 240 38.24 -18.13 23.12
C SER A 240 37.41 -16.85 23.28
N LYS A 241 37.59 -16.11 24.39
CA LYS A 241 37.02 -14.78 24.60
C LYS A 241 38.12 -13.71 24.57
N PRO A 242 37.92 -12.61 23.81
CA PRO A 242 38.85 -11.48 23.83
C PRO A 242 38.69 -10.71 25.15
N VAL A 243 39.80 -10.51 25.85
CA VAL A 243 39.84 -9.83 27.15
C VAL A 243 40.98 -8.82 27.14
N CYS A 244 40.74 -7.63 27.69
CA CYS A 244 41.76 -6.61 27.88
C CYS A 244 42.44 -6.81 29.24
N CYS A 245 43.75 -7.08 29.21
CA CYS A 245 44.53 -7.32 30.41
C CYS A 245 45.22 -6.05 30.88
N VAL A 246 44.70 -5.49 31.96
CA VAL A 246 45.22 -4.25 32.54
C VAL A 246 46.21 -4.60 33.65
N SER A 247 47.49 -4.40 33.38
CA SER A 247 48.53 -4.46 34.41
C SER A 247 48.32 -3.29 35.39
N ARG A 248 48.21 -3.57 36.70
CA ARG A 248 48.27 -2.51 37.72
C ARG A 248 49.71 -1.96 37.73
N GLY A 249 49.93 -0.89 36.99
CA GLY A 249 51.12 -0.05 37.08
C GLY A 249 52.06 -0.15 35.87
N CYS A 250 51.84 0.69 34.86
CA CYS A 250 52.91 1.44 34.19
C CYS A 250 52.24 2.71 33.60
N SER A 251 51.79 3.61 34.48
CA SER A 251 51.52 5.00 34.14
C SER A 251 52.85 5.76 34.23
N GLY A 252 53.45 6.07 33.08
CA GLY A 252 54.75 6.72 32.98
C GLY A 252 55.88 5.72 32.71
N GLY A 253 56.58 5.91 31.60
CA GLY A 253 57.60 4.99 31.10
C GLY A 253 58.64 4.61 32.16
N HIS A 254 58.84 3.30 32.31
CA HIS A 254 59.95 2.56 32.93
C HIS A 254 59.37 1.37 33.70
N CYS A 255 59.12 0.25 33.02
CA CYS A 255 58.92 -1.02 33.70
C CYS A 255 60.33 -1.63 33.92
N GLY A 256 60.90 -1.41 35.11
CA GLY A 256 62.13 -2.05 35.55
C GLY A 256 61.86 -3.48 36.03
N LEU A 257 62.65 -4.44 35.52
CA LEU A 257 62.68 -5.80 36.05
C LEU A 257 63.10 -5.76 37.53
N HIS A 258 62.19 -6.10 38.44
CA HIS A 258 62.57 -6.66 39.73
C HIS A 258 62.61 -8.18 39.59
N ARG A 259 63.83 -8.71 39.45
CA ARG A 259 64.17 -10.09 39.81
C ARG A 259 64.30 -10.12 41.34
N GLU A 260 63.55 -11.00 41.98
CA GLU A 260 63.94 -11.59 43.26
C GLU A 260 64.66 -12.92 42.98
#